data_AF-A0A397S682-F1
#
_entry.id   AF-A0A397S682-F1
#
_cell.length_a   1.000
_cell.length_b   1.000
_cell.length_c   1.000
_cell.angle_alpha   90.00
_cell.angle_beta   90.00
_cell.angle_gamma   90.00
#
_symmetry.space_group_name_H-M   'P 1'
#
loop_
_entity.id
_entity.type
_entity.pdbx_description
1 polymer ?
#
loop_
_entity_poly.entity_id
_entity_poly.type
_entity_poly.pdbx_seq_one_letter_code
_entity_poly.pdbx_strand_id
1 'polypeptide(L)'
;MEEFNKILIDELKLLFLKTRCPSDCSLEKLLKSINPAINDNQLEEYIKICKGKFSDFRYNYKKEILKKARNLESHVRNIKLEEFESLLNDIITENDCRQILASHLSCVYKESFEGNKVALNELTNFVTKSVLIGIKSFYIPNVNVKEELNKLDYCTSSVRLQSRYHTNIVYNMD
;
A
#
# COMPACT_ATOMS: atom_id res chain seq x y z
N MET A 1 21.62 14.61 6.05
CA MET A 1 20.19 14.99 5.97
C MET A 1 19.51 14.32 4.78
N GLU A 2 20.10 14.33 3.59
CA GLU A 2 19.52 13.65 2.41
C GLU A 2 19.41 12.13 2.53
N GLU A 3 20.41 11.46 3.12
CA GLU A 3 20.41 9.99 3.26
C GLU A 3 19.31 9.50 4.20
N PHE A 4 19.14 10.16 5.35
CA PHE A 4 18.01 9.90 6.27
C PHE A 4 16.67 10.02 5.56
N ASN A 5 16.45 11.11 4.81
CA ASN A 5 15.19 11.33 4.10
C ASN A 5 14.95 10.28 3.01
N LYS A 6 16.00 9.81 2.32
CA LYS A 6 15.90 8.72 1.33
C LYS A 6 15.47 7.42 1.99
N ILE A 7 16.12 7.03 3.09
CA ILE A 7 15.77 5.84 3.86
C ILE A 7 14.33 5.97 4.38
N LEU A 8 13.98 7.10 4.99
CA LEU A 8 12.64 7.35 5.51
C LEU A 8 11.56 7.17 4.45
N ILE A 9 11.71 7.75 3.26
CA ILE A 9 10.69 7.62 2.21
C ILE A 9 10.52 6.16 1.77
N ASP A 10 11.60 5.39 1.66
CA ASP A 10 11.52 3.97 1.29
C ASP A 10 10.84 3.14 2.40
N GLU A 11 11.17 3.41 3.66
CA GLU A 11 10.53 2.77 4.81
C GLU A 11 9.03 3.10 4.92
N LEU A 12 8.63 4.36 4.64
CA LEU A 12 7.22 4.74 4.63
C LEU A 12 6.46 4.03 3.50
N LYS A 13 7.08 3.81 2.33
CA LYS A 13 6.48 3.04 1.25
C LYS A 13 6.31 1.56 1.64
N LEU A 14 7.28 0.98 2.32
CA LEU A 14 7.16 -0.39 2.84
C LEU A 14 6.04 -0.47 3.89
N LEU A 15 5.98 0.49 4.81
CA LEU A 15 4.92 0.57 5.80
C LEU A 15 3.53 0.72 5.16
N PHE A 16 3.41 1.44 4.04
CA PHE A 16 2.16 1.58 3.30
C PHE A 16 1.61 0.24 2.78
N LEU A 17 2.50 -0.69 2.42
CA LEU A 17 2.11 -2.05 2.03
C LEU A 17 1.48 -2.82 3.19
N LYS A 18 1.65 -2.39 4.44
CA LYS A 18 1.04 -3.01 5.63
C LYS A 18 -0.19 -2.25 6.12
N THR A 19 -0.09 -0.92 6.24
CA THR A 19 -1.15 -0.04 6.78
C THR A 19 -1.30 1.22 5.95
N ARG A 20 -2.53 1.72 5.78
CA ARG A 20 -2.78 2.97 5.03
C ARG A 20 -2.83 4.20 5.93
N CYS A 21 -3.02 4.00 7.23
CA CYS A 21 -3.21 5.04 8.22
C CYS A 21 -2.41 4.70 9.49
N PRO A 22 -1.07 4.75 9.45
CA PRO A 22 -0.25 4.45 10.62
C PRO A 22 -0.53 5.42 11.76
N SER A 23 -0.50 4.91 12.99
CA SER A 23 -0.57 5.74 14.20
C SER A 23 0.72 6.52 14.42
N ASP A 24 0.64 7.60 15.20
CA ASP A 24 1.80 8.43 15.57
C ASP A 24 2.86 7.59 16.29
N CYS A 25 2.44 6.65 17.15
CA CYS A 25 3.31 5.69 17.81
C CYS A 25 4.07 4.79 16.81
N SER A 26 3.39 4.32 15.75
CA SER A 26 4.03 3.51 14.70
C SER A 26 5.08 4.32 13.93
N LEU A 27 4.77 5.57 13.62
CA LEU A 27 5.69 6.49 12.94
C LEU A 27 6.88 6.86 13.83
N GLU A 28 6.65 7.08 15.13
CA GLU A 28 7.70 7.34 16.09
C GLU A 28 8.68 6.17 16.20
N LYS A 29 8.16 4.93 16.37
CA LYS A 29 8.97 3.72 16.39
C LYS A 29 9.82 3.60 15.13
N LEU A 30 9.24 3.88 13.96
CA LEU A 30 9.96 3.86 12.69
C LEU A 30 11.08 4.90 12.66
N LEU A 31 10.77 6.16 12.99
CA LEU A 31 11.72 7.27 12.97
C LEU A 31 12.92 7.02 13.90
N LYS A 32 12.66 6.56 15.13
CA LYS A 32 13.70 6.21 16.10
C LYS A 32 14.52 4.99 15.69
N SER A 33 13.94 4.07 14.93
CA SER A 33 14.68 2.92 14.38
C SER A 33 15.65 3.33 13.27
N ILE A 34 15.31 4.35 12.49
CA ILE A 34 16.19 4.90 11.44
C ILE A 34 17.25 5.81 12.04
N ASN A 35 16.86 6.69 12.98
CA ASN A 35 17.78 7.60 13.66
C ASN A 35 17.43 7.71 15.16
N PRO A 36 18.14 6.96 16.03
CA PRO A 36 17.91 6.99 17.47
C PRO A 36 18.20 8.34 18.14
N ALA A 37 18.94 9.24 17.47
CA ALA A 37 19.31 10.55 18.02
C ALA A 37 18.28 11.66 17.74
N ILE A 38 17.14 11.35 17.11
CA ILE A 38 16.04 12.32 16.91
C ILE A 38 15.49 12.74 18.28
N ASN A 39 15.48 14.05 18.53
CA ASN A 39 14.85 14.62 19.72
C ASN A 39 13.33 14.84 19.51
N ASP A 40 12.61 15.14 20.59
CA ASP A 40 11.15 15.22 20.58
C ASP A 40 10.59 16.30 19.63
N ASN A 41 11.26 17.45 19.52
CA ASN A 41 10.82 18.52 18.61
C ASN A 41 10.97 18.08 17.14
N GLN A 42 12.09 17.45 16.79
CA GLN A 42 12.31 16.88 15.46
C GLN A 42 11.32 15.74 15.17
N LEU A 43 11.02 14.93 16.17
CA LEU A 43 10.09 13.81 16.04
C LEU A 43 8.69 14.29 15.65
N GLU A 44 8.17 15.32 16.32
CA GLU A 44 6.85 15.89 16.01
C GLU A 44 6.79 16.43 14.57
N GLU A 45 7.85 17.10 14.13
CA GLU A 45 7.97 17.62 12.76
C GLU A 45 8.00 16.47 11.74
N TYR A 46 8.82 15.45 11.96
CA TYR A 46 8.89 14.30 11.05
C TYR A 46 7.60 13.49 11.03
N ILE A 47 6.87 13.37 12.14
CA ILE A 47 5.54 12.74 12.15
C ILE A 47 4.57 13.49 11.23
N LYS A 48 4.56 14.84 11.27
CA LYS A 48 3.75 15.65 10.34
C LYS A 48 4.13 15.41 8.88
N ILE A 49 5.44 15.36 8.58
CA ILE A 49 5.94 15.04 7.23
C ILE A 49 5.50 13.64 6.78
N CYS A 50 5.62 12.63 7.65
CA CYS A 50 5.20 11.27 7.37
C CYS A 50 3.70 11.18 7.07
N LYS A 51 2.85 11.86 7.85
CA LYS A 51 1.39 11.93 7.60
C LYS A 51 1.06 12.59 6.26
N GLY A 52 1.81 13.63 5.89
CA GLY A 52 1.74 14.23 4.56
C GLY A 52 2.02 13.20 3.45
N LYS A 53 3.13 12.46 3.57
CA LYS A 53 3.49 11.41 2.60
C LYS A 53 2.48 10.28 2.50
N PHE A 54 1.92 9.84 3.62
CA PHE A 54 0.83 8.85 3.61
C PHE A 54 -0.44 9.37 2.91
N SER A 55 -0.71 10.68 2.98
CA SER A 55 -1.79 11.29 2.22
C SER A 55 -1.52 11.25 0.72
N ASP A 56 -0.30 11.55 0.29
CA ASP A 56 0.13 11.43 -1.11
C ASP A 56 0.04 9.98 -1.60
N PHE A 57 0.51 9.01 -0.81
CA PHE A 57 0.46 7.58 -1.15
C PHE A 57 -0.98 7.10 -1.35
N ARG A 58 -1.89 7.43 -0.42
CA ARG A 58 -3.32 7.09 -0.54
C ARG A 58 -3.94 7.72 -1.79
N TYR A 59 -3.63 9.00 -2.07
CA TYR A 59 -4.16 9.69 -3.24
C TYR A 59 -3.70 9.02 -4.55
N ASN A 60 -2.40 8.78 -4.68
CA ASN A 60 -1.81 8.15 -5.87
C ASN A 60 -2.31 6.71 -6.05
N TYR A 61 -2.37 5.93 -4.97
CA TYR A 61 -2.89 4.57 -5.02
C TYR A 61 -4.35 4.54 -5.47
N LYS A 62 -5.22 5.37 -4.87
CA LYS A 62 -6.62 5.51 -5.30
C LYS A 62 -6.73 5.85 -6.79
N LYS A 63 -5.89 6.77 -7.28
CA LYS A 63 -5.88 7.19 -8.68
C LYS A 63 -5.55 6.01 -9.61
N GLU A 64 -4.51 5.24 -9.30
CA GLU A 64 -4.15 4.05 -10.10
C GLU A 64 -5.22 2.96 -10.05
N ILE A 65 -5.83 2.73 -8.88
CA ILE A 65 -6.96 1.79 -8.74
C ILE A 65 -8.15 2.19 -9.62
N LEU A 66 -8.56 3.45 -9.59
CA LEU A 66 -9.67 3.93 -10.42
C LEU A 66 -9.35 3.86 -11.92
N LYS A 67 -8.10 4.10 -12.30
CA LYS A 67 -7.63 3.95 -13.68
C LYS A 67 -7.70 2.50 -14.13
N LYS A 68 -7.19 1.55 -13.34
CA LYS A 68 -7.27 0.11 -13.66
C LYS A 68 -8.73 -0.36 -13.73
N ALA A 69 -9.55 0.02 -12.74
CA ALA A 69 -10.97 -0.32 -12.71
C ALA A 69 -11.71 0.17 -13.97
N ARG A 70 -11.47 1.42 -14.39
CA ARG A 70 -12.09 1.98 -15.61
C ARG A 70 -11.63 1.28 -16.88
N ASN A 71 -10.35 0.91 -16.94
CA ASN A 71 -9.84 0.15 -18.06
C ASN A 71 -10.53 -1.22 -18.12
N LEU A 72 -10.70 -1.93 -17.00
CA LEU A 72 -11.40 -3.22 -16.99
C LEU A 72 -12.88 -3.09 -17.36
N GLU A 73 -13.58 -2.13 -16.77
CA GLU A 73 -15.00 -1.85 -17.08
C GLU A 73 -15.19 -1.58 -18.59
N SER A 74 -14.33 -0.78 -19.19
CA SER A 74 -14.43 -0.43 -20.62
C SER A 74 -14.09 -1.57 -21.59
N HIS A 75 -13.25 -2.54 -21.19
CA HIS A 75 -12.88 -3.70 -22.01
C HIS A 75 -13.91 -4.83 -21.90
N VAL A 76 -14.67 -4.86 -20.82
CA VAL A 76 -15.58 -5.95 -20.45
C VAL A 76 -17.03 -5.44 -20.49
N ARG A 77 -17.35 -4.64 -21.52
CA ARG A 77 -18.64 -3.95 -21.69
C ARG A 77 -19.82 -4.91 -21.50
N ASN A 78 -20.85 -4.44 -20.80
CA ASN A 78 -22.12 -5.14 -20.54
C ASN A 78 -22.07 -6.33 -19.57
N ILE A 79 -20.98 -6.49 -18.80
CA ILE A 79 -20.94 -7.44 -17.69
C ILE A 79 -21.61 -6.84 -16.45
N LYS A 80 -22.44 -7.65 -15.78
CA LYS A 80 -23.10 -7.24 -14.53
C LYS A 80 -22.10 -7.16 -13.38
N LEU A 81 -22.39 -6.38 -12.35
CA LEU A 81 -21.46 -6.21 -11.23
C LEU A 81 -21.11 -7.56 -10.55
N GLU A 82 -22.08 -8.45 -10.42
CA GLU A 82 -21.92 -9.78 -9.81
C GLU A 82 -20.98 -10.67 -10.64
N GLU A 83 -21.03 -10.55 -11.97
CA GLU A 83 -20.13 -11.26 -12.88
C GLU A 83 -18.70 -10.69 -12.81
N PHE A 84 -18.54 -9.38 -12.56
CA PHE A 84 -17.22 -8.80 -12.30
C PHE A 84 -16.59 -9.34 -11.00
N GLU A 85 -17.39 -9.49 -9.94
CA GLU A 85 -16.92 -10.02 -8.66
C GLU A 85 -16.36 -11.44 -8.78
N SER A 86 -16.98 -12.28 -9.62
CA SER A 86 -16.50 -13.65 -9.84
C SER A 86 -15.27 -13.72 -10.76
N LEU A 87 -15.15 -12.83 -11.74
CA LEU A 87 -14.07 -12.83 -12.72
C LEU A 87 -12.79 -12.13 -12.27
N LEU A 88 -12.86 -11.28 -11.25
CA LEU A 88 -11.74 -10.42 -10.84
C LEU A 88 -10.45 -11.18 -10.49
N ASN A 89 -10.57 -12.34 -9.84
CA ASN A 89 -9.42 -13.18 -9.50
C ASN A 89 -8.75 -13.78 -10.76
N ASP A 90 -9.50 -13.95 -11.85
CA ASP A 90 -8.99 -14.49 -13.11
C ASP A 90 -8.42 -13.39 -14.02
N ILE A 91 -8.90 -12.15 -13.85
CA ILE A 91 -8.49 -10.99 -14.66
C ILE A 91 -7.30 -10.25 -14.05
N ILE A 92 -7.25 -10.11 -12.72
CA ILE A 92 -6.15 -9.42 -12.04
C ILE A 92 -4.98 -10.38 -11.90
N THR A 93 -3.95 -10.14 -12.69
CA THR A 93 -2.74 -10.95 -12.65
C THR A 93 -1.78 -10.48 -11.54
N GLU A 94 -0.86 -11.36 -11.15
CA GLU A 94 0.28 -10.99 -10.30
C GLU A 94 1.06 -9.80 -10.90
N ASN A 95 1.23 -9.78 -12.22
CA ASN A 95 1.93 -8.70 -12.91
C ASN A 95 1.18 -7.35 -12.77
N ASP A 96 -0.14 -7.35 -12.86
CA ASP A 96 -0.94 -6.14 -12.60
C ASP A 96 -0.71 -5.63 -11.18
N CYS A 97 -0.67 -6.55 -10.20
CA CYS A 97 -0.41 -6.21 -8.80
C CYS A 97 0.99 -5.59 -8.63
N ARG A 98 2.01 -6.18 -9.27
CA ARG A 98 3.38 -5.64 -9.28
C ARG A 98 3.45 -4.27 -9.93
N GLN A 99 2.72 -4.03 -11.02
CA GLN A 99 2.69 -2.74 -11.70
C GLN A 99 2.01 -1.66 -10.83
N ILE A 100 0.86 -1.97 -10.22
CA ILE A 100 0.14 -1.05 -9.34
C ILE A 100 0.99 -0.69 -8.10
N LEU A 101 1.72 -1.67 -7.55
CA LEU A 101 2.55 -1.48 -6.36
C LEU A 101 4.02 -1.16 -6.68
N ALA A 102 4.38 -0.92 -7.94
CA ALA A 102 5.78 -0.86 -8.40
C ALA A 102 6.64 0.11 -7.59
N SER A 103 6.12 1.30 -7.31
CA SER A 103 6.85 2.33 -6.55
C SER A 103 7.16 1.91 -5.11
N HIS A 104 6.33 1.06 -4.51
CA HIS A 104 6.49 0.55 -3.15
C HIS A 104 7.35 -0.72 -3.14
N LEU A 105 7.10 -1.64 -4.07
CA LEU A 105 7.89 -2.87 -4.21
C LEU A 105 9.36 -2.60 -4.58
N SER A 106 9.65 -1.47 -5.25
CA SER A 106 11.04 -1.05 -5.54
C SER A 106 11.91 -0.82 -4.28
N CYS A 107 11.28 -0.69 -3.12
CA CYS A 107 11.95 -0.49 -1.83
C CYS A 107 12.18 -1.82 -1.09
N VAL A 108 11.61 -2.93 -1.56
CA VAL A 108 11.72 -4.26 -0.95
C VAL A 108 13.03 -4.91 -1.40
N TYR A 109 13.67 -5.66 -0.49
CA TYR A 109 14.81 -6.51 -0.84
C TYR A 109 14.37 -7.66 -1.75
N LYS A 110 14.73 -7.55 -3.03
CA LYS A 110 14.22 -8.39 -4.13
C LYS A 110 14.32 -9.89 -3.86
N GLU A 111 15.49 -10.35 -3.42
CA GLU A 111 15.75 -11.78 -3.21
C GLU A 111 14.86 -12.38 -2.11
N SER A 112 14.59 -11.62 -1.04
CA SER A 112 13.67 -12.06 0.02
C SER A 112 12.21 -12.10 -0.43
N PHE A 113 11.83 -11.23 -1.38
CA PHE A 113 10.44 -11.09 -1.80
C PHE A 113 10.04 -12.08 -2.89
N GLU A 114 10.93 -12.37 -3.84
CA GLU A 114 10.64 -13.29 -4.96
C GLU A 114 10.30 -14.71 -4.47
N GLY A 115 10.87 -15.15 -3.34
CA GLY A 115 10.52 -16.42 -2.70
C GLY A 115 9.28 -16.36 -1.77
N ASN A 116 8.78 -15.17 -1.43
CA ASN A 116 7.73 -15.01 -0.42
C ASN A 116 6.32 -15.04 -1.05
N LYS A 117 5.86 -16.25 -1.39
CA LYS A 117 4.54 -16.49 -1.96
C LYS A 117 3.39 -16.00 -1.06
N VAL A 118 3.56 -16.05 0.26
CA VAL A 118 2.53 -15.60 1.21
C VAL A 118 2.30 -14.10 1.09
N ALA A 119 3.36 -13.30 1.17
CA ALA A 119 3.25 -11.85 1.02
C ALA A 119 2.73 -11.45 -0.36
N LEU A 120 3.17 -12.15 -1.42
CA LEU A 120 2.68 -11.92 -2.77
C LEU A 120 1.17 -12.18 -2.90
N ASN A 121 0.66 -13.26 -2.31
CA ASN A 121 -0.76 -13.57 -2.31
C ASN A 121 -1.58 -12.53 -1.53
N GLU A 122 -1.09 -12.09 -0.36
CA GLU A 122 -1.73 -11.05 0.45
C GLU A 122 -1.81 -9.71 -0.30
N LEU A 123 -0.71 -9.30 -0.96
CA LEU A 123 -0.67 -8.10 -1.79
C LEU A 123 -1.57 -8.22 -3.03
N THR A 124 -1.64 -9.41 -3.64
CA THR A 124 -2.54 -9.67 -4.78
C THR A 124 -4.00 -9.56 -4.36
N ASN A 125 -4.37 -10.15 -3.22
CA ASN A 125 -5.70 -10.04 -2.65
C ASN A 125 -6.07 -8.58 -2.33
N PHE A 126 -5.12 -7.83 -1.75
CA PHE A 126 -5.29 -6.40 -1.48
C PHE A 126 -5.58 -5.59 -2.75
N VAL A 127 -4.78 -5.78 -3.81
CA VAL A 127 -4.97 -5.09 -5.09
C VAL A 127 -6.30 -5.49 -5.72
N THR A 128 -6.61 -6.79 -5.75
CA THR A 128 -7.86 -7.30 -6.35
C THR A 128 -9.09 -6.70 -5.67
N LYS A 129 -9.12 -6.70 -4.33
CA LYS A 129 -10.20 -6.04 -3.55
C LYS A 129 -10.25 -4.54 -3.77
N SER A 130 -9.09 -3.89 -3.90
CA SER A 130 -9.01 -2.46 -4.21
C SER A 130 -9.62 -2.15 -5.58
N VAL A 131 -9.30 -2.94 -6.59
CA VAL A 131 -9.88 -2.79 -7.94
C VAL A 131 -11.39 -3.04 -7.91
N LEU A 132 -11.87 -4.03 -7.16
CA LEU A 132 -13.31 -4.25 -7.00
C LEU A 132 -14.02 -3.01 -6.43
N ILE A 133 -13.46 -2.37 -5.40
CA ILE A 133 -13.99 -1.11 -4.86
C ILE A 133 -14.05 -0.04 -5.95
N GLY A 134 -13.01 0.06 -6.77
CA GLY A 134 -12.97 0.95 -7.92
C GLY A 134 -14.09 0.69 -8.92
N ILE A 135 -14.31 -0.58 -9.30
CA ILE A 135 -15.38 -0.99 -10.22
C ILE A 135 -16.75 -0.68 -9.61
N LYS A 136 -17.00 -1.10 -8.36
CA LYS A 136 -18.25 -0.83 -7.64
C LYS A 136 -18.64 0.64 -7.64
N SER A 137 -17.65 1.54 -7.58
CA SER A 137 -17.90 2.98 -7.58
C SER A 137 -18.51 3.53 -8.89
N PHE A 138 -18.46 2.77 -9.98
CA PHE A 138 -19.14 3.13 -11.24
C PHE A 138 -20.59 2.65 -11.31
N TYR A 139 -20.95 1.62 -10.52
CA TYR A 139 -22.29 1.01 -10.52
C TYR A 139 -23.15 1.48 -9.34
N ILE A 140 -22.52 1.75 -8.20
CA ILE A 140 -23.21 2.12 -6.96
C ILE A 140 -23.00 3.63 -6.71
N PRO A 141 -24.09 4.43 -6.69
CA PRO A 141 -24.00 5.84 -6.36
C PRO A 141 -23.35 6.07 -4.98
N ASN A 142 -22.56 7.14 -4.86
CA ASN A 142 -22.00 7.63 -3.59
C ASN A 142 -21.01 6.70 -2.87
N VAL A 143 -20.41 5.70 -3.54
CA VAL A 143 -19.33 4.90 -2.93
C VAL A 143 -18.14 5.79 -2.56
N ASN A 144 -17.81 5.85 -1.27
CA ASN A 144 -16.62 6.54 -0.79
C ASN A 144 -15.38 5.64 -0.93
N VAL A 145 -14.83 5.60 -2.15
CA VAL A 145 -13.64 4.80 -2.49
C VAL A 145 -12.47 5.06 -1.54
N LYS A 146 -12.30 6.30 -1.05
CA LYS A 146 -11.21 6.64 -0.13
C LYS A 146 -11.35 5.88 1.19
N GLU A 147 -12.54 5.86 1.77
CA GLU A 147 -12.80 5.17 3.05
C GLU A 147 -12.75 3.66 2.90
N GLU A 148 -13.30 3.12 1.81
CA GLU A 148 -13.28 1.68 1.56
C GLU A 148 -11.85 1.14 1.39
N LEU A 149 -10.97 1.85 0.68
CA LEU A 149 -9.56 1.45 0.55
C LEU A 149 -8.82 1.48 1.90
N ASN A 150 -9.14 2.42 2.78
CA ASN A 150 -8.53 2.49 4.11
C ASN A 150 -8.93 1.31 5.02
N LYS A 151 -10.06 0.66 4.75
CA LYS A 151 -10.52 -0.51 5.53
C LYS A 151 -9.76 -1.78 5.20
N LEU A 152 -8.90 -1.80 4.18
CA LEU A 152 -8.23 -3.02 3.72
C LEU A 152 -6.98 -3.39 4.54
N ASP A 153 -6.68 -2.72 5.66
CA ASP A 153 -5.48 -2.98 6.51
C ASP A 153 -5.37 -4.45 6.93
N TYR A 154 -6.52 -5.09 7.16
CA TYR A 154 -6.58 -6.52 7.45
C TYR A 154 -6.05 -7.44 6.34
N CYS A 155 -5.98 -6.98 5.08
CA CYS A 155 -5.49 -7.81 3.96
C CYS A 155 -3.97 -7.95 3.96
N THR A 156 -3.26 -7.03 4.63
CA THR A 156 -1.81 -6.89 4.49
C THR A 156 -1.08 -6.64 5.81
N SER A 157 -1.78 -6.61 6.94
CA SER A 157 -1.17 -6.35 8.25
C SER A 157 -0.13 -7.41 8.64
N SER A 158 -0.31 -8.66 8.19
CA SER A 158 0.60 -9.80 8.35
C SER A 158 1.79 -9.80 7.40
N VAL A 159 1.78 -8.97 6.34
CA VAL A 159 2.84 -8.92 5.33
C VAL A 159 4.17 -8.59 6.01
N ARG A 160 5.16 -9.46 5.79
CA ARG A 160 6.55 -9.27 6.25
C ARG A 160 7.43 -9.00 5.05
N LEU A 161 7.95 -7.78 4.96
CA LEU A 161 8.85 -7.32 3.90
C LEU A 161 10.12 -6.79 4.53
N GLN A 162 11.24 -7.08 3.87
CA GLN A 162 12.53 -6.55 4.23
C GLN A 162 12.85 -5.35 3.35
N SER A 163 13.36 -4.29 3.96
CA SER A 163 13.83 -3.11 3.24
C SER A 163 15.08 -3.41 2.43
N ARG A 164 15.23 -2.76 1.27
CA ARG A 164 16.44 -2.86 0.43
C ARG A 164 17.72 -2.40 1.16
N TYR A 165 17.58 -1.55 2.16
CA TYR A 165 18.73 -1.13 2.99
C TYR A 165 19.09 -2.15 4.08
N HIS A 166 18.42 -3.30 4.12
CA HIS A 166 18.64 -4.33 5.14
C HIS A 166 18.50 -3.78 6.56
N THR A 167 17.67 -2.75 6.72
CA THR A 167 17.31 -2.23 8.02
C THR A 167 16.61 -3.37 8.77
N ASN A 168 17.08 -3.68 9.99
CA ASN A 168 16.46 -4.68 10.88
C ASN A 168 15.13 -4.15 11.47
N ILE A 169 14.42 -3.29 10.74
CA ILE A 169 13.16 -2.69 11.17
C ILE A 169 12.10 -3.79 11.04
N VAL A 170 11.93 -4.52 12.13
CA VAL A 170 10.82 -5.43 12.28
C VAL A 170 9.60 -4.57 12.61
N TYR A 171 8.69 -4.42 11.65
CA TYR A 171 7.40 -3.77 11.87
C TYR A 171 6.50 -4.66 12.76
N ASN A 172 6.87 -4.84 14.02
CA ASN A 172 6.00 -5.39 15.06
C ASN A 172 5.00 -4.30 15.42
N MET A 173 3.88 -4.32 14.70
CA MET A 173 2.72 -3.49 14.95
C MET A 173 1.90 -4.22 16.01
N ASP A 174 2.29 -4.05 17.28
CA ASP A 174 1.42 -4.36 18.43
C ASP A 174 0.35 -3.28 18.56
#